data_AF-A0A838FXJ4-F1
#
_entry.id   AF-A0A838FXJ4-F1
#
_cell.length_a   1.000
_cell.length_b   1.000
_cell.length_c   1.000
_cell.angle_alpha   90.00
_cell.angle_beta   90.00
_cell.angle_gamma   90.00
#
_symmetry.space_group_name_H-M   'P 1'
#
loop_
_entity.id
_entity.type
_entity.pdbx_description
1 polymer ?
#
loop_
_entity_poly.entity_id
_entity_poly.type
_entity_poly.pdbx_seq_one_letter_code
_entity_poly.pdbx_strand_id
1 'polypeptide(L)'
;MNLQIEAGEFFSLIGPSGCGKTTTLRMIAGFEEPSTGEILLDGVDVAAVPAHKRPVNTVFQSYALFPHLSVEDNVGYGLRWQGGVDKADRRRRVGEALDLVQLAPYAKRRPHQLSGGQQQRVALARALVLRPTVLLLDEPLGALDAKLRKTLRQELTTLHREVGVTFVFVTHDQEEALEMSDRLAVMEQGRVVQCGAPREVYSAPRTAYVADFLGVANLLDVECLSSAGNGLRRVRLGDAELLATSVAGHMEGDGHVVIRPERVRLAISGAAAANAVVGTIEELVYVGATTQLVVRLAHDQLLQALVVNNGEHDDFVPGTPVTVALPPEALRLLAAS
;
A
#
# COMPACT_ATOMS: atom_id res chain seq x y z
N MET A 1 -7.26 7.61 -17.27
CA MET A 1 -7.14 6.77 -16.07
C MET A 1 -8.53 6.64 -15.48
N ASN A 2 -8.98 5.43 -15.15
CA ASN A 2 -10.30 5.21 -14.54
C ASN A 2 -10.09 4.64 -13.13
N LEU A 3 -10.70 5.27 -12.13
CA LEU A 3 -10.60 4.85 -10.74
C LEU A 3 -11.91 5.18 -10.03
N GLN A 4 -12.41 4.24 -9.23
CA GLN A 4 -13.60 4.40 -8.40
C GLN A 4 -13.24 4.12 -6.95
N ILE A 5 -13.57 5.08 -6.09
CA ILE A 5 -13.34 5.08 -4.64
C ILE A 5 -14.71 5.13 -3.98
N GLU A 6 -14.96 4.21 -3.07
CA GLU A 6 -16.24 4.11 -2.36
C GLU A 6 -16.31 5.14 -1.21
N ALA A 7 -17.52 5.54 -0.83
CA ALA A 7 -17.72 6.46 0.29
C ALA A 7 -17.25 5.83 1.60
N GLY A 8 -16.47 6.58 2.40
CA GLY A 8 -15.91 6.11 3.68
C GLY A 8 -14.75 5.12 3.53
N GLU A 9 -14.22 4.93 2.32
CA GLU A 9 -13.09 4.04 2.06
C GLU A 9 -11.75 4.71 2.44
N PHE A 10 -10.85 3.95 3.07
CA PHE A 10 -9.44 4.29 3.13
C PHE A 10 -8.77 3.79 1.85
N PHE A 11 -8.60 4.67 0.87
CA PHE A 11 -8.06 4.33 -0.44
C PHE A 11 -6.61 4.82 -0.60
N SER A 12 -5.70 3.92 -0.98
CA SER A 12 -4.29 4.30 -1.23
C SER A 12 -3.90 4.29 -2.72
N LEU A 13 -3.22 5.34 -3.14
CA LEU A 13 -2.50 5.41 -4.41
C LEU A 13 -1.01 5.15 -4.14
N ILE A 14 -0.47 4.09 -4.74
CA ILE A 14 0.94 3.71 -4.59
C ILE A 14 1.61 3.51 -5.94
N GLY A 15 2.92 3.62 -5.96
CA GLY A 15 3.75 3.54 -7.16
C GLY A 15 5.08 4.26 -6.96
N PRO A 16 6.03 4.15 -7.88
CA PRO A 16 7.33 4.80 -7.78
C PRO A 16 7.20 6.33 -7.88
N SER A 17 8.28 7.03 -7.53
CA SER A 17 8.38 8.47 -7.71
C SER A 17 8.11 8.84 -9.18
N GLY A 18 7.31 9.89 -9.40
CA GLY A 18 6.97 10.36 -10.74
C GLY A 18 5.90 9.57 -11.49
N CYS A 19 5.26 8.54 -10.90
CA CYS A 19 4.21 7.79 -11.61
C CYS A 19 2.84 8.50 -11.72
N GLY A 20 2.70 9.71 -11.17
CA GLY A 20 1.48 10.53 -11.28
C GLY A 20 0.53 10.52 -10.07
N LYS A 21 0.93 9.96 -8.92
CA LYS A 21 0.11 9.95 -7.67
C LYS A 21 -0.24 11.36 -7.19
N THR A 22 0.78 12.20 -6.97
CA THR A 22 0.59 13.57 -6.49
C THR A 22 -0.16 14.43 -7.49
N THR A 23 0.10 14.27 -8.80
CA THR A 23 -0.67 14.89 -9.88
C THR A 23 -2.15 14.50 -9.78
N THR A 24 -2.44 13.20 -9.59
CA THR A 24 -3.81 12.71 -9.40
C THR A 24 -4.48 13.33 -8.18
N LEU A 25 -3.78 13.35 -7.04
CA LEU A 25 -4.29 13.93 -5.81
C LEU A 25 -4.54 15.45 -5.94
N ARG A 26 -3.65 16.17 -6.64
CA ARG A 26 -3.82 17.60 -6.95
C ARG A 26 -4.96 17.87 -7.92
N MET A 27 -5.19 16.98 -8.88
CA MET A 27 -6.35 17.05 -9.76
C MET A 27 -7.65 16.86 -8.98
N ILE A 28 -7.70 15.95 -7.99
CA ILE A 28 -8.87 15.79 -7.09
C ILE A 28 -9.06 17.03 -6.21
N ALA A 29 -7.95 17.59 -5.69
CA ALA A 29 -7.97 18.80 -4.87
C ALA A 29 -8.34 20.08 -5.64
N GLY A 30 -8.23 20.08 -6.97
CA GLY A 30 -8.45 21.25 -7.82
C GLY A 30 -7.27 22.21 -7.91
N PHE A 31 -6.06 21.71 -7.61
CA PHE A 31 -4.80 22.44 -7.82
C PHE A 31 -4.21 22.23 -9.22
N GLU A 32 -4.65 21.19 -9.92
CA GLU A 32 -4.29 20.90 -11.32
C GLU A 32 -5.57 20.55 -12.10
N GLU A 33 -5.65 20.97 -13.36
CA GLU A 33 -6.80 20.69 -14.23
C GLU A 33 -6.54 19.40 -15.05
N PRO A 34 -7.52 18.48 -15.14
CA PRO A 34 -7.38 17.32 -16.01
C PRO A 34 -7.34 17.76 -17.48
N SER A 35 -6.43 17.19 -18.26
CA SER A 35 -6.36 17.50 -19.70
C SER A 35 -7.60 17.02 -20.46
N THR A 36 -8.19 15.88 -20.02
CA THR A 36 -9.42 15.29 -20.55
C THR A 36 -10.09 14.46 -19.45
N GLY A 37 -11.38 14.16 -19.61
CA GLY A 37 -12.15 13.36 -18.66
C GLY A 37 -12.82 14.18 -17.57
N GLU A 38 -13.42 13.49 -16.61
CA GLU A 38 -14.25 14.07 -15.55
C GLU A 38 -13.75 13.60 -14.17
N ILE A 39 -14.01 14.40 -13.13
CA ILE A 39 -13.73 14.03 -11.74
C ILE A 39 -15.05 14.14 -10.98
N LEU A 40 -15.66 13.01 -10.63
CA LEU A 40 -16.95 12.97 -9.97
C LEU A 40 -16.77 12.87 -8.44
N LEU A 41 -17.35 13.80 -7.70
CA LEU A 41 -17.54 13.71 -6.24
C LEU A 41 -19.03 13.62 -5.96
N ASP A 42 -19.49 12.55 -5.31
CA ASP A 42 -20.91 12.24 -5.10
C ASP A 42 -21.75 12.33 -6.40
N GLY A 43 -21.16 11.92 -7.52
CA GLY A 43 -21.78 11.96 -8.85
C GLY A 43 -21.80 13.34 -9.53
N VAL A 44 -21.25 14.37 -8.90
CA VAL A 44 -21.14 15.72 -9.47
C VAL A 44 -19.75 15.93 -10.05
N ASP A 45 -19.66 16.34 -11.32
CA ASP A 45 -18.37 16.71 -11.91
C ASP A 45 -17.81 17.99 -11.26
N VAL A 46 -16.62 17.85 -10.69
CA VAL A 46 -15.89 18.93 -10.03
C VAL A 46 -14.65 19.37 -10.81
N ALA A 47 -14.40 18.85 -12.02
CA ALA A 47 -13.20 19.17 -12.80
C ALA A 47 -12.97 20.69 -12.96
N ALA A 48 -14.03 21.44 -13.28
CA ALA A 48 -13.98 22.90 -13.41
C ALA A 48 -14.22 23.67 -12.09
N VAL A 49 -14.50 22.98 -10.98
CA VAL A 49 -14.74 23.62 -9.68
C VAL A 49 -13.39 24.04 -9.06
N PRO A 50 -13.19 25.30 -8.67
CA PRO A 50 -11.95 25.74 -8.04
C PRO A 50 -11.71 25.04 -6.69
N ALA A 51 -10.45 24.81 -6.32
CA ALA A 51 -10.06 24.10 -5.08
C ALA A 51 -10.82 24.57 -3.83
N HIS A 52 -10.93 25.89 -3.61
CA HIS A 52 -11.59 26.46 -2.43
C HIS A 52 -13.12 26.26 -2.36
N LYS A 53 -13.74 25.76 -3.43
CA LYS A 53 -15.17 25.42 -3.50
C LYS A 53 -15.42 23.91 -3.53
N ARG A 54 -14.37 23.10 -3.64
CA ARG A 54 -14.51 21.63 -3.62
C ARG A 54 -14.76 21.16 -2.19
N PRO A 55 -15.60 20.14 -1.98
CA PRO A 55 -15.88 19.58 -0.66
C PRO A 55 -14.75 18.64 -0.19
N VAL A 56 -13.49 19.00 -0.46
CA VAL A 56 -12.30 18.19 -0.18
C VAL A 56 -11.27 19.02 0.57
N ASN A 57 -10.53 18.37 1.47
CA ASN A 57 -9.44 19.01 2.19
C ASN A 57 -8.16 18.22 2.00
N THR A 58 -7.02 18.92 1.96
CA THR A 58 -5.71 18.30 1.73
C THR A 58 -4.77 18.51 2.91
N VAL A 59 -4.11 17.43 3.32
CA VAL A 59 -2.96 17.45 4.23
C VAL A 59 -1.71 17.17 3.42
N PHE A 60 -0.83 18.17 3.33
CA PHE A 60 0.43 18.09 2.60
C PHE A 60 1.55 17.50 3.46
N GLN A 61 2.59 16.97 2.80
CA GLN A 61 3.80 16.42 3.42
C GLN A 61 4.47 17.37 4.44
N SER A 62 4.49 18.68 4.19
CA SER A 62 5.10 19.68 5.11
C SER A 62 4.13 20.18 6.20
N TYR A 63 2.94 19.59 6.30
CA TYR A 63 1.80 19.97 7.16
C TYR A 63 1.25 21.38 6.95
N ALA A 64 2.01 22.30 6.36
CA ALA A 64 1.68 23.68 6.07
C ALA A 64 1.04 24.42 7.26
N LEU A 65 1.53 24.19 8.47
CA LEU A 65 1.03 24.86 9.68
C LEU A 65 1.47 26.32 9.71
N PHE A 66 0.60 27.20 10.19
CA PHE A 66 0.92 28.62 10.36
C PHE A 66 1.76 28.79 11.64
N PRO A 67 3.06 29.14 11.54
CA PRO A 67 3.98 29.10 12.69
C PRO A 67 3.67 30.17 13.75
N HIS A 68 2.97 31.23 13.36
CA HIS A 68 2.58 32.36 14.22
C HIS A 68 1.24 32.14 14.94
N LEU A 69 0.46 31.14 14.53
CA LEU A 69 -0.82 30.80 15.15
C LEU A 69 -0.66 29.72 16.22
N SER A 70 -1.55 29.72 17.21
CA SER A 70 -1.68 28.61 18.16
C SER A 70 -2.24 27.35 17.48
N VAL A 71 -2.25 26.21 18.17
CA VAL A 71 -2.87 24.97 17.68
C VAL A 71 -4.36 25.17 17.43
N GLU A 72 -5.11 25.73 18.39
CA GLU A 72 -6.54 26.00 18.22
C GLU A 72 -6.82 26.99 17.08
N ASP A 73 -5.93 27.97 16.87
CA ASP A 73 -6.06 28.94 15.78
C ASP A 73 -5.72 28.33 14.43
N ASN A 74 -4.75 27.42 14.37
CA ASN A 74 -4.44 26.65 13.17
C ASN A 74 -5.65 25.81 12.77
N VAL A 75 -6.21 25.04 13.70
CA VAL A 75 -7.40 24.21 13.46
C VAL A 75 -8.58 25.08 13.04
N GLY A 76 -8.90 26.12 13.80
CA GLY A 76 -10.05 26.99 13.53
C GLY A 76 -9.89 27.97 12.36
N TYR A 77 -8.74 27.99 11.65
CA TYR A 77 -8.45 28.99 10.63
C TYR A 77 -9.48 28.97 9.48
N GLY A 78 -9.77 27.79 8.93
CA GLY A 78 -10.69 27.64 7.80
C GLY A 78 -12.14 28.04 8.15
N LEU A 79 -12.56 27.79 9.39
CA LEU A 79 -13.91 28.14 9.88
C LEU A 79 -14.17 29.65 9.89
N ARG A 80 -13.13 30.50 9.83
CA ARG A 80 -13.28 31.96 9.76
C ARG A 80 -13.80 32.44 8.41
N TRP A 81 -13.55 31.66 7.37
CA TRP A 81 -13.91 31.97 5.99
C TRP A 81 -15.15 31.20 5.51
N GLN A 82 -15.54 30.15 6.25
CA GLN A 82 -16.79 29.45 6.04
C GLN A 82 -17.94 30.33 6.54
N GLY A 83 -18.76 30.83 5.60
CA GLY A 83 -19.93 31.64 5.93
C GLY A 83 -20.89 30.90 6.87
N GLY A 84 -21.53 31.64 7.78
CA GLY A 84 -22.59 31.10 8.64
C GLY A 84 -22.13 30.37 9.91
N VAL A 85 -20.83 30.34 10.23
CA VAL A 85 -20.33 29.76 11.50
C VAL A 85 -20.10 30.87 12.53
N ASP A 86 -20.92 30.90 13.58
CA ASP A 86 -20.74 31.87 14.66
C ASP A 86 -19.51 31.55 15.55
N LYS A 87 -19.18 32.48 16.45
CA LYS A 87 -18.00 32.35 17.32
C LYS A 87 -18.11 31.18 18.31
N ALA A 88 -19.31 30.88 18.80
CA ALA A 88 -19.55 29.80 19.75
C ALA A 88 -19.42 28.44 19.05
N ASP A 89 -20.04 28.30 17.88
CA ASP A 89 -19.98 27.09 17.06
C ASP A 89 -18.55 26.82 16.59
N ARG A 90 -17.80 27.87 16.20
CA ARG A 90 -16.38 27.74 15.87
C ARG A 90 -15.57 27.17 17.04
N ARG A 91 -15.78 27.69 18.25
CA ARG A 91 -15.06 27.22 19.44
C ARG A 91 -15.41 25.76 19.75
N ARG A 92 -16.68 25.38 19.63
CA ARG A 92 -17.16 24.01 19.82
C ARG A 92 -16.50 23.05 18.82
N ARG A 93 -16.57 23.33 17.52
CA ARG A 93 -15.97 22.48 16.48
C ARG A 93 -14.47 22.34 16.61
N VAL A 94 -13.77 23.42 16.96
CA VAL A 94 -12.32 23.36 17.23
C VAL A 94 -12.01 22.46 18.43
N GLY A 95 -12.80 22.55 19.50
CA GLY A 95 -12.69 21.65 20.65
C GLY A 95 -12.86 20.18 20.25
N GLU A 96 -13.97 19.87 19.57
CA GLU A 96 -14.25 18.51 19.07
C GLU A 96 -13.13 17.98 18.17
N ALA A 97 -12.63 18.80 17.23
CA ALA A 97 -11.54 18.40 16.35
C ALA A 97 -10.22 18.16 17.12
N LEU A 98 -9.94 18.94 18.16
CA LEU A 98 -8.77 18.74 19.02
C LEU A 98 -8.91 17.51 19.90
N ASP A 99 -10.12 17.18 20.36
CA ASP A 99 -10.38 15.96 21.12
C ASP A 99 -10.20 14.71 20.26
N LEU A 100 -10.73 14.72 19.02
CA LEU A 100 -10.57 13.63 18.04
C LEU A 100 -9.09 13.27 17.79
N VAL A 101 -8.20 14.26 17.76
CA VAL A 101 -6.76 14.04 17.55
C VAL A 101 -5.94 14.05 18.86
N GLN A 102 -6.61 14.04 20.00
CA GLN A 102 -5.99 14.03 21.34
C GLN A 102 -5.00 15.19 21.58
N LEU A 103 -5.33 16.39 21.09
CA LEU A 103 -4.52 17.60 21.22
C LEU A 103 -5.13 18.71 22.09
N ALA A 104 -6.25 18.46 22.77
CA ALA A 104 -6.87 19.46 23.65
C ALA A 104 -5.91 20.09 24.69
N PRO A 105 -5.00 19.33 25.36
CA PRO A 105 -4.02 19.92 26.29
C PRO A 105 -2.99 20.84 25.62
N TYR A 106 -2.84 20.74 24.30
CA TYR A 106 -1.85 21.47 23.50
C TYR A 106 -2.46 22.67 22.74
N ALA A 107 -3.75 22.96 22.93
CA ALA A 107 -4.51 23.96 22.18
C ALA A 107 -3.82 25.35 22.11
N LYS A 108 -3.18 25.79 23.19
CA LYS A 108 -2.52 27.10 23.27
C LYS A 108 -1.07 27.11 22.77
N ARG A 109 -0.48 25.94 22.50
CA ARG A 109 0.90 25.86 22.00
C ARG A 109 0.99 26.34 20.56
N ARG A 110 2.20 26.66 20.13
CA ARG A 110 2.56 26.96 18.73
C ARG A 110 3.22 25.74 18.08
N PRO A 111 3.22 25.62 16.73
CA PRO A 111 3.75 24.46 16.02
C PRO A 111 5.19 24.07 16.40
N HIS A 112 6.09 25.03 16.62
CA HIS A 112 7.48 24.76 17.00
C HIS A 112 7.64 24.14 18.42
N GLN A 113 6.58 24.12 19.23
CA GLN A 113 6.57 23.51 20.57
C GLN A 113 6.01 22.08 20.55
N LEU A 114 5.78 21.52 19.37
CA LEU A 114 5.16 20.21 19.13
C LEU A 114 6.14 19.27 18.44
N SER A 115 6.02 17.98 18.75
CA SER A 115 6.70 16.93 17.98
C SER A 115 6.15 16.83 16.54
N GLY A 116 6.87 16.16 15.64
CA GLY A 116 6.42 15.96 14.26
C GLY A 116 5.05 15.28 14.17
N GLY A 117 4.81 14.24 14.97
CA GLY A 117 3.50 13.58 15.02
C GLY A 117 2.39 14.48 15.58
N GLN A 118 2.69 15.31 16.59
CA GLN A 118 1.73 16.29 17.07
C GLN A 118 1.40 17.34 16.00
N GLN A 119 2.39 17.81 15.22
CA GLN A 119 2.15 18.74 14.11
C GLN A 119 1.27 18.11 13.02
N GLN A 120 1.50 16.84 12.68
CA GLN A 120 0.63 16.11 11.76
C GLN A 120 -0.82 16.04 12.28
N ARG A 121 -1.00 15.72 13.56
CA ARG A 121 -2.33 15.70 14.20
C ARG A 121 -3.02 17.07 14.16
N VAL A 122 -2.28 18.17 14.31
CA VAL A 122 -2.84 19.53 14.11
C VAL A 122 -3.32 19.72 12.67
N ALA A 123 -2.55 19.26 11.67
CA ALA A 123 -2.92 19.38 10.27
C ALA A 123 -4.16 18.54 9.93
N LEU A 124 -4.26 17.33 10.48
CA LEU A 124 -5.45 16.48 10.37
C LEU A 124 -6.67 17.13 11.01
N ALA A 125 -6.57 17.63 12.25
CA ALA A 125 -7.66 18.33 12.91
C ALA A 125 -8.11 19.56 12.11
N ARG A 126 -7.17 20.34 11.56
CA ARG A 126 -7.46 21.49 10.70
C ARG A 126 -8.21 21.10 9.43
N ALA A 127 -7.89 19.94 8.85
CA ALA A 127 -8.61 19.45 7.68
C ALA A 127 -10.00 18.91 8.06
N LEU A 128 -10.12 18.17 9.15
CA LEU A 128 -11.36 17.51 9.58
C LEU A 128 -12.40 18.47 10.17
N VAL A 129 -11.97 19.59 10.77
CA VAL A 129 -12.90 20.55 11.39
C VAL A 129 -13.90 21.16 10.39
N LEU A 130 -13.55 21.18 9.10
CA LEU A 130 -14.40 21.66 8.01
C LEU A 130 -15.41 20.61 7.54
N ARG A 131 -15.34 19.38 8.06
CA ARG A 131 -16.20 18.23 7.70
C ARG A 131 -16.22 17.98 6.19
N PRO A 132 -15.05 17.72 5.56
CA PRO A 132 -14.99 17.45 4.14
C PRO A 132 -15.66 16.10 3.80
N THR A 133 -16.12 15.94 2.57
CA THR A 133 -16.57 14.64 2.05
C THR A 133 -15.37 13.73 1.79
N VAL A 134 -14.23 14.29 1.38
CA VAL A 134 -13.00 13.56 1.11
C VAL A 134 -11.79 14.25 1.76
N LEU A 135 -10.97 13.48 2.45
CA LEU A 135 -9.68 13.90 2.97
C LEU A 135 -8.55 13.36 2.09
N LEU A 136 -7.74 14.26 1.54
CA LEU A 136 -6.60 13.95 0.68
C LEU A 136 -5.30 14.03 1.50
N LEU A 137 -4.50 12.99 1.49
CA LEU A 137 -3.29 12.86 2.28
C LEU A 137 -2.09 12.62 1.34
N ASP A 138 -1.20 13.61 1.20
CA ASP A 138 -0.04 13.56 0.28
C ASP A 138 1.26 13.29 1.06
N GLU A 139 1.69 12.03 1.06
CA GLU A 139 2.86 11.51 1.79
C GLU A 139 2.97 12.01 3.24
N PRO A 140 1.89 11.95 4.04
CA PRO A 140 1.84 12.62 5.34
C PRO A 140 2.77 12.01 6.40
N LEU A 141 3.38 10.84 6.12
CA LEU A 141 4.26 10.10 7.03
C LEU A 141 5.74 10.09 6.59
N GLY A 142 6.06 10.59 5.39
CA GLY A 142 7.36 10.40 4.76
C GLY A 142 8.54 11.03 5.49
N ALA A 143 8.32 12.08 6.28
CA ALA A 143 9.36 12.81 7.01
C ALA A 143 9.64 12.27 8.43
N LEU A 144 9.01 11.16 8.83
CA LEU A 144 9.02 10.66 10.21
C LEU A 144 9.91 9.42 10.36
N ASP A 145 10.50 9.27 11.56
CA ASP A 145 11.27 8.08 11.93
C ASP A 145 10.38 6.82 12.01
N ALA A 146 10.98 5.64 11.91
CA ALA A 146 10.26 4.37 11.81
C ALA A 146 9.34 4.09 13.01
N LYS A 147 9.76 4.44 14.24
CA LYS A 147 8.95 4.17 15.44
C LYS A 147 7.73 5.07 15.47
N LEU A 148 7.93 6.36 15.21
CA LEU A 148 6.83 7.32 15.15
C LEU A 148 5.87 7.02 13.98
N ARG A 149 6.42 6.67 12.81
CA ARG A 149 5.63 6.27 11.64
C ARG A 149 4.69 5.12 11.95
N LYS A 150 5.19 4.05 12.59
CA LYS A 150 4.36 2.90 12.99
C LYS A 150 3.20 3.29 13.91
N THR A 151 3.47 4.12 14.92
CA THR A 151 2.43 4.61 15.83
C THR A 151 1.38 5.44 15.08
N LEU A 152 1.81 6.35 14.20
CA LEU A 152 0.89 7.21 13.47
C LEU A 152 0.07 6.48 12.40
N ARG A 153 0.59 5.40 11.81
CA ARG A 153 -0.21 4.50 10.96
C ARG A 153 -1.44 3.98 11.70
N GLN A 154 -1.23 3.41 12.89
CA GLN A 154 -2.30 2.87 13.73
C GLN A 154 -3.31 3.93 14.16
N GLU A 155 -2.82 5.12 14.51
CA GLU A 155 -3.66 6.26 14.88
C GLU A 155 -4.50 6.75 13.70
N LEU A 156 -3.92 6.86 12.50
CA LEU A 156 -4.65 7.25 11.29
C LEU A 156 -5.75 6.26 10.94
N THR A 157 -5.49 4.95 11.01
CA THR A 157 -6.51 3.92 10.80
C THR A 157 -7.64 4.03 11.83
N THR A 158 -7.30 4.29 13.08
CA THR A 158 -8.28 4.45 14.16
C THR A 158 -9.13 5.71 13.94
N LEU A 159 -8.49 6.84 13.63
CA LEU A 159 -9.15 8.11 13.33
C LEU A 159 -10.09 7.99 12.12
N HIS A 160 -9.66 7.31 11.05
CA HIS A 160 -10.50 7.06 9.88
C HIS A 160 -11.78 6.29 10.27
N ARG A 161 -11.66 5.21 11.06
CA ARG A 161 -12.81 4.42 11.52
C ARG A 161 -13.77 5.22 12.41
N GLU A 162 -13.25 6.15 13.22
CA GLU A 162 -14.07 6.99 14.09
C GLU A 162 -14.82 8.08 13.31
N VAL A 163 -14.19 8.65 12.27
CA VAL A 163 -14.75 9.79 11.52
C VAL A 163 -15.57 9.35 10.30
N GLY A 164 -15.24 8.24 9.65
CA GLY A 164 -15.99 7.66 8.54
C GLY A 164 -15.97 8.47 7.22
N VAL A 165 -15.07 9.45 7.11
CA VAL A 165 -14.87 10.26 5.88
C VAL A 165 -13.97 9.51 4.92
N THR A 166 -14.21 9.60 3.61
CA THR A 166 -13.35 8.97 2.59
C THR A 166 -11.92 9.51 2.64
N PHE A 167 -10.92 8.65 2.76
CA PHE A 167 -9.51 9.03 2.75
C PHE A 167 -8.87 8.62 1.42
N VAL A 168 -8.18 9.55 0.76
CA VAL A 168 -7.31 9.25 -0.39
C VAL A 168 -5.87 9.52 0.03
N PHE A 169 -5.10 8.45 0.17
CA PHE A 169 -3.75 8.45 0.71
C PHE A 169 -2.73 8.17 -0.39
N VAL A 170 -1.76 9.06 -0.55
CA VAL A 170 -0.63 8.88 -1.47
C VAL A 170 0.60 8.53 -0.65
N THR A 171 1.25 7.43 -1.01
CA THR A 171 2.52 7.03 -0.43
C THR A 171 3.42 6.34 -1.45
N HIS A 172 4.72 6.32 -1.14
CA HIS A 172 5.71 5.47 -1.80
C HIS A 172 6.05 4.22 -0.96
N ASP A 173 5.54 4.13 0.27
CA ASP A 173 5.78 3.01 1.19
C ASP A 173 4.67 1.96 1.04
N GLN A 174 5.09 0.73 0.73
CA GLN A 174 4.19 -0.39 0.47
C GLN A 174 3.53 -0.88 1.77
N GLU A 175 4.25 -0.87 2.89
CA GLU A 175 3.72 -1.32 4.18
C GLU A 175 2.58 -0.42 4.63
N GLU A 176 2.72 0.90 4.44
CA GLU A 176 1.66 1.87 4.76
C GLU A 176 0.37 1.54 4.02
N ALA A 177 0.45 1.30 2.70
CA ALA A 177 -0.73 0.98 1.91
C ALA A 177 -1.31 -0.39 2.23
N LEU A 178 -0.47 -1.40 2.51
CA LEU A 178 -0.94 -2.74 2.84
C LEU A 178 -1.62 -2.82 4.21
N GLU A 179 -1.16 -2.04 5.19
CA GLU A 179 -1.68 -2.06 6.56
C GLU A 179 -2.93 -1.19 6.75
N MET A 180 -3.01 -0.05 6.05
CA MET A 180 -4.02 0.98 6.36
C MET A 180 -5.23 0.96 5.44
N SER A 181 -5.08 0.49 4.21
CA SER A 181 -6.08 0.70 3.16
C SER A 181 -7.15 -0.39 3.14
N ASP A 182 -8.38 0.00 2.82
CA ASP A 182 -9.43 -0.94 2.44
C ASP A 182 -9.19 -1.44 1.01
N ARG A 183 -8.81 -0.52 0.10
CA ARG A 183 -8.31 -0.82 -1.25
C ARG A 183 -7.14 0.08 -1.62
N LEU A 184 -6.32 -0.42 -2.53
CA LEU A 184 -5.21 0.33 -3.09
C LEU A 184 -5.20 0.22 -4.61
N ALA A 185 -4.59 1.21 -5.26
CA ALA A 185 -4.22 1.16 -6.67
C ALA A 185 -2.71 1.33 -6.84
N VAL A 186 -2.12 0.37 -7.55
CA VAL A 186 -0.72 0.44 -7.99
C VAL A 186 -0.67 1.19 -9.31
N MET A 187 0.12 2.25 -9.35
CA MET A 187 0.28 3.15 -10.49
C MET A 187 1.66 3.03 -11.12
N GLU A 188 1.69 2.97 -12.45
CA GLU A 188 2.89 2.98 -13.27
C GLU A 188 2.69 3.94 -14.45
N GLN A 189 3.63 4.85 -14.67
CA GLN A 189 3.62 5.76 -15.84
C GLN A 189 2.26 6.46 -16.08
N GLY A 190 1.60 6.94 -15.03
CA GLY A 190 0.31 7.64 -15.12
C GLY A 190 -0.92 6.73 -15.30
N ARG A 191 -0.76 5.41 -15.16
CA ARG A 191 -1.85 4.42 -15.32
C ARG A 191 -2.00 3.59 -14.05
N VAL A 192 -3.24 3.20 -13.74
CA VAL A 192 -3.52 2.17 -12.72
C VAL A 192 -3.25 0.80 -13.35
N VAL A 193 -2.27 0.09 -12.82
CA VAL A 193 -1.90 -1.28 -13.27
C VAL A 193 -2.80 -2.31 -12.62
N GLN A 194 -3.06 -2.16 -11.31
CA GLN A 194 -3.95 -3.03 -10.57
C GLN A 194 -4.60 -2.26 -9.42
N CYS A 195 -5.87 -2.55 -9.15
CA CYS A 195 -6.60 -2.03 -8.01
C CYS A 195 -7.36 -3.18 -7.33
N GLY A 196 -7.38 -3.18 -6.00
CA GLY A 196 -8.07 -4.20 -5.21
C GLY A 196 -7.77 -4.08 -3.72
N ALA A 197 -8.28 -5.03 -2.94
CA ALA A 197 -7.97 -5.11 -1.52
C ALA A 197 -6.48 -5.45 -1.32
N PRO A 198 -5.80 -4.94 -0.27
CA PRO A 198 -4.37 -5.17 -0.05
C PRO A 198 -3.92 -6.63 -0.19
N ARG A 199 -4.65 -7.55 0.45
CA ARG A 199 -4.35 -8.99 0.41
C ARG A 199 -4.47 -9.55 -1.01
N GLU A 200 -5.46 -9.12 -1.77
CA GLU A 200 -5.66 -9.58 -3.15
C GLU A 200 -4.52 -9.10 -4.04
N VAL A 201 -4.20 -7.80 -4.01
CA VAL A 201 -3.14 -7.23 -4.86
C VAL A 201 -1.77 -7.83 -4.50
N TYR A 202 -1.50 -8.07 -3.20
CA TYR A 202 -0.26 -8.68 -2.74
C TYR A 202 -0.11 -10.16 -3.15
N SER A 203 -1.17 -10.96 -2.96
CA SER A 203 -1.14 -12.42 -3.15
C SER A 203 -1.53 -12.89 -4.57
N ALA A 204 -2.15 -12.02 -5.35
CA ALA A 204 -2.53 -12.26 -6.73
C ALA A 204 -2.19 -11.03 -7.60
N PRO A 205 -0.89 -10.72 -7.76
CA PRO A 205 -0.46 -9.67 -8.68
C PRO A 205 -0.84 -10.06 -10.13
N ARG A 206 -1.27 -9.09 -10.93
CA ARG A 206 -1.65 -9.29 -12.33
C ARG A 206 -0.48 -9.11 -13.30
N THR A 207 0.61 -8.49 -12.86
CA THR A 207 1.81 -8.24 -13.66
C THR A 207 3.06 -8.46 -12.81
N ALA A 208 4.19 -8.73 -13.47
CA ALA A 208 5.49 -8.86 -12.78
C ALA A 208 5.85 -7.56 -12.06
N TYR A 209 5.51 -6.41 -12.67
CA TYR A 209 5.66 -5.10 -12.04
C TYR A 209 4.91 -4.99 -10.70
N VAL A 210 3.64 -5.39 -10.61
CA VAL A 210 2.89 -5.34 -9.35
C VAL A 210 3.47 -6.32 -8.32
N ALA A 211 3.94 -7.49 -8.78
CA ALA A 211 4.59 -8.46 -7.92
C ALA A 211 5.84 -7.88 -7.25
N ASP A 212 6.75 -7.30 -8.04
CA ASP A 212 8.01 -6.70 -7.62
C ASP A 212 7.79 -5.42 -6.79
N PHE A 213 6.84 -4.57 -7.21
CA PHE A 213 6.57 -3.30 -6.53
C PHE A 213 5.95 -3.45 -5.15
N LEU A 214 5.23 -4.51 -4.83
CA LEU A 214 4.56 -4.69 -3.52
C LEU A 214 5.42 -5.41 -2.47
N GLY A 215 6.65 -5.76 -2.82
CA GLY A 215 7.59 -6.42 -1.95
C GLY A 215 8.33 -7.52 -2.70
N VAL A 216 9.24 -8.19 -1.99
CA VAL A 216 10.04 -9.26 -2.57
C VAL A 216 9.14 -10.35 -3.17
N ALA A 217 9.46 -10.78 -4.39
CA ALA A 217 8.82 -11.87 -5.09
C ALA A 217 9.86 -12.67 -5.88
N ASN A 218 9.67 -13.97 -5.96
CA ASN A 218 10.42 -14.80 -6.90
C ASN A 218 9.71 -14.76 -8.25
N LEU A 219 10.41 -14.30 -9.28
CA LEU A 219 9.98 -14.39 -10.68
C LEU A 219 10.82 -15.48 -11.34
N LEU A 220 10.19 -16.58 -11.73
CA LEU A 220 10.87 -17.74 -12.33
C LEU A 220 10.37 -17.94 -13.75
N ASP A 221 11.30 -18.14 -14.67
CA ASP A 221 11.00 -18.38 -16.08
C ASP A 221 10.44 -19.78 -16.27
N VAL A 222 9.32 -19.88 -16.97
CA VAL A 222 8.64 -21.15 -17.24
C VAL A 222 8.11 -21.23 -18.66
N GLU A 223 7.98 -22.46 -19.15
CA GLU A 223 7.20 -22.77 -20.35
C GLU A 223 5.79 -23.21 -19.92
N CYS A 224 4.75 -22.53 -20.40
CA CYS A 224 3.35 -22.93 -20.18
C CYS A 224 2.96 -24.05 -21.14
N LEU A 225 2.65 -25.23 -20.59
CA LEU A 225 2.43 -26.45 -21.35
C LEU A 225 0.96 -26.66 -21.74
N SER A 226 0.08 -26.71 -20.74
CA SER A 226 -1.32 -27.07 -20.95
C SER A 226 -2.22 -26.64 -19.79
N SER A 227 -3.53 -26.57 -20.04
CA SER A 227 -4.52 -26.39 -18.98
C SER A 227 -4.64 -27.65 -18.11
N ALA A 228 -4.69 -27.48 -16.79
CA ALA A 228 -4.91 -28.56 -15.82
C ALA A 228 -6.33 -28.55 -15.23
N GLY A 229 -7.22 -27.67 -15.72
CA GLY A 229 -8.56 -27.45 -15.17
C GLY A 229 -8.57 -26.60 -13.88
N ASN A 230 -9.76 -26.15 -13.46
CA ASN A 230 -9.97 -25.38 -12.22
C ASN A 230 -9.07 -24.13 -12.06
N GLY A 231 -8.72 -23.46 -13.17
CA GLY A 231 -7.82 -22.29 -13.15
C GLY A 231 -6.34 -22.61 -12.95
N LEU A 232 -5.97 -23.91 -12.91
CA LEU A 232 -4.60 -24.37 -12.85
C LEU A 232 -4.06 -24.66 -14.25
N ARG A 233 -2.74 -24.49 -14.40
CA ARG A 233 -2.00 -24.80 -15.63
C ARG A 233 -0.72 -25.52 -15.31
N ARG A 234 -0.34 -26.44 -16.19
CA ARG A 234 0.96 -27.12 -16.14
C ARG A 234 2.01 -26.20 -16.74
N VAL A 235 3.09 -26.01 -16.01
CA VAL A 235 4.23 -25.20 -16.40
C VAL A 235 5.50 -26.01 -16.20
N ARG A 236 6.52 -25.76 -17.03
CA ARG A 236 7.83 -26.39 -16.90
C ARG A 236 8.83 -25.37 -16.37
N LEU A 237 9.49 -25.71 -15.26
CA LEU A 237 10.58 -24.95 -14.64
C LEU A 237 11.84 -25.84 -14.66
N GLY A 238 12.75 -25.58 -15.60
CA GLY A 238 13.84 -26.50 -15.89
C GLY A 238 13.30 -27.88 -16.29
N ASP A 239 13.69 -28.93 -15.57
CA ASP A 239 13.21 -30.30 -15.81
C ASP A 239 11.95 -30.66 -15.01
N ALA A 240 11.45 -29.76 -14.15
CA ALA A 240 10.31 -30.02 -13.29
C ALA A 240 8.99 -29.52 -13.91
N GLU A 241 7.95 -30.36 -13.88
CA GLU A 241 6.59 -29.95 -14.19
C GLU A 241 5.83 -29.56 -12.93
N LEU A 242 5.27 -28.35 -12.94
CA LEU A 242 4.56 -27.75 -11.84
C LEU A 242 3.12 -27.36 -12.24
N LEU A 243 2.25 -27.24 -11.26
CA LEU A 243 0.94 -26.62 -11.36
C LEU A 243 1.02 -25.19 -10.84
N ALA A 244 0.57 -24.24 -11.63
CA ALA A 244 0.44 -22.84 -11.24
C ALA A 244 -0.99 -22.37 -11.46
N THR A 245 -1.47 -21.49 -10.58
CA THR A 245 -2.75 -20.80 -10.80
C THR A 245 -2.56 -19.71 -11.84
N SER A 246 -3.38 -19.70 -12.88
CA SER A 246 -3.36 -18.67 -13.90
C SER A 246 -4.52 -17.70 -13.72
N VAL A 247 -4.21 -16.40 -13.74
CA VAL A 247 -5.21 -15.32 -13.70
C VAL A 247 -5.59 -14.86 -15.12
N ALA A 248 -4.72 -15.12 -16.10
CA ALA A 248 -4.95 -14.84 -17.51
C ALA A 248 -5.64 -16.03 -18.20
N GLY A 249 -6.29 -15.77 -19.34
CA GLY A 249 -6.94 -16.78 -20.17
C GLY A 249 -5.95 -17.78 -20.81
N HIS A 250 -6.26 -18.27 -22.01
CA HIS A 250 -5.36 -19.18 -22.72
C HIS A 250 -4.02 -18.50 -23.02
N MET A 251 -2.97 -18.89 -22.30
CA MET A 251 -1.55 -18.68 -22.61
C MET A 251 -0.89 -20.01 -22.99
N GLU A 252 -0.03 -20.02 -23.98
CA GLU A 252 0.83 -21.17 -24.31
C GLU A 252 2.21 -20.59 -24.64
N GLY A 253 3.27 -21.33 -24.32
CA GLY A 253 4.65 -20.86 -24.50
C GLY A 253 5.22 -20.13 -23.28
N ASP A 254 6.23 -19.29 -23.52
CA ASP A 254 7.04 -18.69 -22.45
C ASP A 254 6.24 -17.73 -21.55
N GLY A 255 6.54 -17.79 -20.27
CA GLY A 255 5.95 -16.92 -19.26
C GLY A 255 6.75 -16.93 -17.96
N HIS A 256 6.19 -16.30 -16.94
CA HIS A 256 6.80 -16.29 -15.61
C HIS A 256 5.84 -16.80 -14.56
N VAL A 257 6.35 -17.56 -13.60
CA VAL A 257 5.64 -17.80 -12.35
C VAL A 257 6.15 -16.88 -11.26
N VAL A 258 5.21 -16.39 -10.46
CA VAL A 258 5.48 -15.58 -9.28
C VAL A 258 5.10 -16.35 -8.03
N ILE A 259 6.00 -16.36 -7.04
CA ILE A 259 5.70 -16.84 -5.69
C ILE A 259 6.40 -15.96 -4.64
N ARG A 260 5.67 -15.63 -3.58
CA ARG A 260 6.22 -14.86 -2.46
C ARG A 260 7.17 -15.72 -1.62
N PRO A 261 8.28 -15.17 -1.09
CA PRO A 261 9.25 -15.94 -0.29
C PRO A 261 8.62 -16.68 0.91
N GLU A 262 7.65 -16.06 1.59
CA GLU A 262 6.94 -16.65 2.73
C GLU A 262 5.91 -17.72 2.35
N ARG A 263 5.69 -17.94 1.04
CA ARG A 263 4.84 -19.01 0.50
C ARG A 263 5.66 -20.20 -0.01
N VAL A 264 6.98 -20.09 -0.07
CA VAL A 264 7.89 -21.19 -0.37
C VAL A 264 8.01 -22.08 0.86
N ARG A 265 7.87 -23.39 0.69
CA ARG A 265 8.10 -24.36 1.77
C ARG A 265 9.36 -25.15 1.51
N LEU A 266 10.27 -25.14 2.47
CA LEU A 266 11.53 -25.87 2.41
C LEU A 266 11.46 -27.12 3.29
N ALA A 267 11.96 -28.23 2.78
CA ALA A 267 12.21 -29.45 3.52
C ALA A 267 13.59 -30.01 3.17
N ILE A 268 14.19 -30.78 4.08
CA ILE A 268 15.43 -31.51 3.76
C ILE A 268 15.16 -32.46 2.58
N SER A 269 16.11 -32.54 1.64
CA SER A 269 15.99 -33.37 0.44
C SER A 269 15.62 -34.83 0.75
N GLY A 270 14.70 -35.39 -0.05
CA GLY A 270 14.16 -36.75 0.13
C GLY A 270 12.74 -36.80 0.71
N ALA A 271 12.21 -35.69 1.23
CA ALA A 271 10.80 -35.56 1.57
C ALA A 271 9.95 -35.45 0.28
N ALA A 272 8.94 -36.31 0.13
CA ALA A 272 7.99 -36.22 -0.97
C ALA A 272 7.13 -34.97 -0.80
N ALA A 273 7.24 -34.04 -1.74
CA ALA A 273 6.39 -32.85 -1.80
C ALA A 273 5.72 -32.76 -3.18
N ALA A 274 4.42 -32.51 -3.19
CA ALA A 274 3.73 -32.17 -4.42
C ALA A 274 4.17 -30.78 -4.88
N ASN A 275 4.31 -30.60 -6.20
CA ASN A 275 4.67 -29.33 -6.82
C ASN A 275 6.00 -28.77 -6.31
N ALA A 276 7.07 -29.53 -6.48
CA ALA A 276 8.37 -29.22 -5.89
C ALA A 276 9.52 -29.30 -6.88
N VAL A 277 10.57 -28.55 -6.59
CA VAL A 277 11.86 -28.58 -7.27
C VAL A 277 12.97 -28.85 -6.26
N VAL A 278 14.11 -29.33 -6.72
CA VAL A 278 15.29 -29.52 -5.87
C VAL A 278 16.20 -28.30 -5.97
N GLY A 279 16.86 -27.97 -4.86
CA GLY A 279 17.85 -26.90 -4.81
C GLY A 279 18.81 -27.07 -3.65
N THR A 280 19.74 -26.13 -3.55
CA THR A 280 20.75 -26.09 -2.50
C THR A 280 20.74 -24.72 -1.85
N ILE A 281 20.76 -24.67 -0.52
CA ILE A 281 20.87 -23.41 0.22
C ILE A 281 22.21 -22.77 -0.11
N GLU A 282 22.19 -21.53 -0.60
CA GLU A 282 23.38 -20.77 -0.94
C GLU A 282 23.71 -19.74 0.15
N GLU A 283 22.70 -19.04 0.64
CA GLU A 283 22.84 -18.01 1.66
C GLU A 283 21.67 -18.06 2.64
N LEU A 284 21.94 -17.66 3.88
CA LEU A 284 20.90 -17.39 4.88
C LEU A 284 21.24 -16.11 5.65
N VAL A 285 20.21 -15.29 5.87
CA VAL A 285 20.31 -14.02 6.58
C VAL A 285 19.28 -14.02 7.72
N TYR A 286 19.77 -13.96 8.95
CA TYR A 286 18.93 -13.90 10.14
C TYR A 286 18.34 -12.49 10.32
N VAL A 287 17.01 -12.39 10.33
CA VAL A 287 16.25 -11.14 10.48
C VAL A 287 15.27 -11.27 11.64
N GLY A 288 15.80 -11.42 12.86
CA GLY A 288 15.00 -11.42 14.09
C GLY A 288 14.03 -12.61 14.16
N ALA A 289 12.74 -12.38 13.87
CA ALA A 289 11.71 -13.41 13.94
C ALA A 289 11.72 -14.37 12.73
N THR A 290 12.43 -14.02 11.66
CA THR A 290 12.49 -14.79 10.42
C THR A 290 13.92 -14.93 9.93
N THR A 291 14.18 -15.95 9.11
CA THR A 291 15.42 -16.11 8.35
C THR A 291 15.08 -16.08 6.87
N GLN A 292 15.77 -15.22 6.13
CA GLN A 292 15.71 -15.18 4.67
C GLN A 292 16.74 -16.18 4.13
N LEU A 293 16.32 -17.06 3.23
CA LEU A 293 17.19 -18.03 2.57
C LEU A 293 17.24 -17.76 1.08
N VAL A 294 18.42 -17.89 0.49
CA VAL A 294 18.60 -17.96 -0.96
C VAL A 294 18.90 -19.40 -1.32
N VAL A 295 18.09 -19.97 -2.20
CA VAL A 295 18.19 -21.34 -2.69
C VAL A 295 18.55 -21.31 -4.17
N ARG A 296 19.64 -21.96 -4.55
CA ARG A 296 20.00 -22.19 -5.95
C ARG A 296 19.27 -23.43 -6.45
N LEU A 297 18.40 -23.25 -7.44
CA LEU A 297 17.67 -24.33 -8.08
C LEU A 297 18.58 -25.10 -9.06
N ALA A 298 18.18 -26.33 -9.43
CA ALA A 298 18.98 -27.19 -10.32
C ALA A 298 19.32 -26.56 -11.69
N HIS A 299 18.50 -25.63 -12.18
CA HIS A 299 18.69 -24.88 -13.43
C HIS A 299 19.34 -23.50 -13.23
N ASP A 300 20.06 -23.31 -12.12
CA ASP A 300 20.88 -22.13 -11.80
C ASP A 300 20.13 -20.81 -11.54
N GLN A 301 18.78 -20.83 -11.48
CA GLN A 301 18.01 -19.71 -10.95
C GLN A 301 18.06 -19.67 -9.42
N LEU A 302 18.10 -18.46 -8.87
CA LEU A 302 18.01 -18.21 -7.44
C LEU A 302 16.56 -18.00 -7.02
N LEU A 303 16.21 -18.58 -5.88
CA LEU A 303 14.90 -18.49 -5.27
C LEU A 303 15.04 -18.10 -3.80
N GLN A 304 14.33 -17.05 -3.40
CA GLN A 304 14.27 -16.59 -2.02
C GLN A 304 13.13 -17.27 -1.26
N ALA A 305 13.40 -17.74 -0.06
CA ALA A 305 12.42 -18.27 0.87
C ALA A 305 12.49 -17.52 2.20
N LEU A 306 11.36 -17.40 2.88
CA LEU A 306 11.29 -16.82 4.22
C LEU A 306 10.75 -17.86 5.19
N VAL A 307 11.53 -18.22 6.20
CA VAL A 307 11.12 -19.14 7.26
C VAL A 307 11.04 -18.42 8.61
N VAL A 308 10.16 -18.90 9.48
CA VAL A 308 10.03 -18.39 10.85
C VAL A 308 11.09 -19.05 11.73
N ASN A 309 11.69 -18.29 12.64
CA ASN A 309 12.66 -18.80 13.59
C ASN A 309 11.95 -19.48 14.78
N ASN A 310 11.43 -20.69 14.54
CA ASN A 310 10.69 -21.51 15.51
C ASN A 310 11.43 -22.81 15.92
N GLY A 311 12.67 -23.00 15.44
CA GLY A 311 13.49 -24.20 15.67
C GLY A 311 13.33 -25.31 14.62
N GLU A 312 12.39 -25.21 13.68
CA GLU A 312 12.16 -26.26 12.65
C GLU A 312 13.20 -26.26 11.53
N HIS A 313 13.97 -25.17 11.41
CA HIS A 313 14.90 -24.93 10.29
C HIS A 313 16.34 -24.65 10.76
N ASP A 314 16.68 -25.00 12.01
CA ASP A 314 18.00 -24.71 12.60
C ASP A 314 19.15 -25.48 11.91
N ASP A 315 18.82 -26.61 11.27
CA ASP A 315 19.78 -27.43 10.53
C ASP A 315 20.12 -26.88 9.14
N PHE A 316 19.44 -25.82 8.69
CA PHE A 316 19.70 -25.21 7.39
C PHE A 316 20.99 -24.39 7.41
N VAL A 317 21.99 -24.85 6.64
CA VAL A 317 23.26 -24.14 6.40
C VAL A 317 23.57 -24.06 4.90
N PRO A 318 24.45 -23.13 4.46
CA PRO A 318 24.91 -23.11 3.08
C PRO A 318 25.46 -24.47 2.65
N GLY A 319 25.07 -24.93 1.47
CA GLY A 319 25.36 -26.27 0.93
C GLY A 319 24.32 -27.35 1.27
N THR A 320 23.33 -27.06 2.12
CA THR A 320 22.28 -28.04 2.46
C THR A 320 21.37 -28.30 1.25
N PRO A 321 21.22 -29.56 0.79
CA PRO A 321 20.27 -29.91 -0.26
C PRO A 321 18.84 -29.91 0.29
N VAL A 322 17.94 -29.23 -0.42
CA VAL A 322 16.54 -29.04 -0.01
C VAL A 322 15.57 -29.38 -1.13
N THR A 323 14.40 -29.88 -0.73
CA THR A 323 13.20 -29.91 -1.57
C THR A 323 12.45 -28.59 -1.36
N VAL A 324 12.24 -27.86 -2.45
CA VAL A 324 11.52 -26.57 -2.48
C VAL A 324 10.11 -26.84 -3.00
N ALA A 325 9.12 -26.88 -2.10
CA ALA A 325 7.73 -27.00 -2.49
C ALA A 325 7.12 -25.63 -2.78
N LEU A 326 6.44 -25.53 -3.92
CA LEU A 326 5.83 -24.33 -4.45
C LEU A 326 4.31 -24.57 -4.51
N PRO A 327 3.52 -24.24 -3.49
CA PRO A 327 2.09 -24.59 -3.48
C PRO A 327 1.35 -24.01 -4.71
N PRO A 328 0.59 -24.79 -5.49
CA PRO A 328 -0.05 -24.32 -6.72
C PRO A 328 -0.97 -23.10 -6.52
N GLU A 329 -1.59 -22.99 -5.35
CA GLU A 329 -2.46 -21.87 -5.00
C GLU A 329 -1.71 -20.58 -4.66
N ALA A 330 -0.40 -20.67 -4.41
CA ALA A 330 0.52 -19.55 -4.21
C ALA A 330 1.34 -19.20 -5.46
N LEU A 331 1.54 -20.17 -6.35
CA LEU A 331 2.31 -20.02 -7.58
C LEU A 331 1.42 -19.41 -8.67
N ARG A 332 1.70 -18.17 -9.07
CA ARG A 332 0.90 -17.42 -10.03
C ARG A 332 1.57 -17.38 -11.38
N LEU A 333 0.90 -17.84 -12.42
CA LEU A 333 1.38 -17.71 -13.81
C LEU A 333 0.99 -16.34 -14.37
N LEU A 334 1.99 -15.59 -14.84
CA LEU A 334 1.89 -14.31 -15.50
C LEU A 334 2.34 -14.44 -16.97
N ALA A 335 1.78 -13.59 -17.84
CA ALA A 335 2.23 -13.50 -19.23
C ALA A 335 3.68 -12.98 -19.29
N ALA A 336 4.46 -13.44 -20.28
CA ALA A 336 5.68 -12.76 -20.67
C ALA A 336 5.31 -11.34 -21.16
N SER A 337 5.96 -10.33 -20.59
CA SER A 337 5.76 -8.91 -20.92
C SER A 337 6.28 -8.54 -22.31
#